data_AF-A0A2V4THH7-F1
#
_entry.id   AF-A0A2V4THH7-F1
#
_cell.length_a   1.000
_cell.length_b   1.000
_cell.length_c   1.000
_cell.angle_alpha   90.00
_cell.angle_beta   90.00
_cell.angle_gamma   90.00
#
_symmetry.space_group_name_H-M   'P 1'
#
loop_
_entity.id
_entity.type
_entity.pdbx_description
1 polymer ?
#
loop_
_entity_poly.entity_id
_entity_poly.type
_entity_poly.pdbx_seq_one_letter_code
_entity_poly.pdbx_strand_id
1 'polypeptide(L)'
;MSRASERSACGSTLLEVAIALGVMAVCGLGLMSTQLGLVRHAQLAAARERAVFAADAMAEAARAAGATSVAIDRWKALTASVVPDGRLTTSSAGGDASIASVSWAATPLGAASGSTAVSRVAPCLDVAAAAGRACVALAFLR
;
A
#
# COMPACT_ATOMS: atom_id res chain seq x y z
N MET A 1 67.85 5.07 4.60
CA MET A 1 66.65 5.94 4.52
C MET A 1 65.42 5.25 3.89
N SER A 2 65.37 3.92 3.74
CA SER A 2 64.29 3.23 2.99
C SER A 2 63.04 2.85 3.82
N ARG A 3 63.18 2.59 5.12
CA ARG A 3 62.08 2.06 5.95
C ARG A 3 60.96 3.05 6.28
N ALA A 4 61.23 4.35 6.17
CA ALA A 4 60.21 5.38 6.39
C ALA A 4 59.24 5.49 5.20
N SER A 5 59.74 5.24 3.98
CA SER A 5 58.93 5.28 2.74
C SER A 5 57.96 4.10 2.64
N GLU A 6 58.42 2.88 2.98
CA GLU A 6 57.58 1.66 2.96
C GLU A 6 56.42 1.73 3.97
N ARG A 7 56.66 2.29 5.17
CA ARG A 7 55.60 2.49 6.17
C ARG A 7 54.58 3.55 5.74
N SER A 8 55.01 4.62 5.07
CA SER A 8 54.10 5.66 4.56
C SER A 8 53.25 5.15 3.40
N ALA A 9 53.81 4.32 2.51
CA ALA A 9 53.06 3.69 1.42
C ALA A 9 52.01 2.70 1.95
N CYS A 10 52.37 1.86 2.93
CA CYS A 10 51.47 0.91 3.58
C CYS A 10 50.32 1.59 4.36
N GLY A 11 50.57 2.76 4.95
CA GLY A 11 49.51 3.58 5.57
C GLY A 11 48.53 4.17 4.56
N SER A 12 48.99 4.53 3.35
CA SER A 12 48.13 5.07 2.29
C SER A 12 47.18 4.02 1.70
N THR A 13 47.64 2.76 1.55
CA THR A 13 46.81 1.67 1.03
C THR A 13 45.74 1.22 2.02
N LEU A 14 46.02 1.24 3.33
CA LEU A 14 45.02 0.97 4.36
C LEU A 14 43.95 2.06 4.43
N LEU A 15 44.33 3.33 4.26
CA LEU A 15 43.38 4.45 4.19
C LEU A 15 42.48 4.32 2.95
N GLU A 16 43.06 3.99 1.80
CA GLU A 16 42.33 3.79 0.55
C GLU A 16 41.29 2.67 0.67
N VAL A 17 41.68 1.52 1.24
CA VAL A 17 40.77 0.41 1.51
C VAL A 17 39.69 0.81 2.52
N ALA A 18 40.04 1.56 3.57
CA ALA A 18 39.06 2.04 4.56
C ALA A 18 38.04 3.00 3.94
N ILE A 19 38.48 3.90 3.05
CA ILE A 19 37.59 4.81 2.31
C ILE A 19 36.71 4.01 1.35
N ALA A 20 37.27 3.06 0.60
CA ALA A 20 36.51 2.22 -0.32
C ALA A 20 35.42 1.42 0.41
N LEU A 21 35.77 0.80 1.56
CA LEU A 21 34.83 0.11 2.43
C LEU A 21 33.75 1.06 2.98
N GLY A 22 34.13 2.27 3.37
CA GLY A 22 33.20 3.30 3.83
C GLY A 22 32.20 3.71 2.75
N VAL A 23 32.66 3.98 1.52
CA VAL A 23 31.80 4.32 0.38
C VAL A 23 30.86 3.17 0.05
N MET A 24 31.37 1.93 -0.02
CA MET A 24 30.54 0.75 -0.27
C MET A 24 29.47 0.56 0.81
N ALA A 25 29.81 0.79 2.09
CA ALA A 25 28.86 0.69 3.19
C ALA A 25 27.74 1.74 3.07
N VAL A 26 28.07 3.00 2.76
CA VAL A 26 27.08 4.07 2.56
C VAL A 26 26.18 3.77 1.36
N CYS A 27 26.74 3.30 0.24
CA CYS A 27 25.96 2.87 -0.92
C CYS A 27 25.01 1.71 -0.56
N GLY A 28 25.50 0.71 0.20
CA GLY A 28 24.70 -0.41 0.67
C GLY A 28 23.51 0.04 1.52
N LEU A 29 23.73 0.93 2.50
CA LEU A 29 22.66 1.51 3.31
C LEU A 29 21.65 2.31 2.47
N GLY A 30 22.13 3.05 1.48
CA GLY A 30 21.28 3.77 0.52
C GLY A 30 20.35 2.83 -0.25
N LEU A 31 20.86 1.71 -0.76
CA LEU A 31 20.07 0.70 -1.47
C LEU A 31 19.03 0.03 -0.56
N MET A 32 19.39 -0.29 0.69
CA MET A 32 18.45 -0.90 1.63
C MET A 32 17.30 0.07 1.96
N SER A 33 17.60 1.36 2.14
CA SER A 33 16.58 2.39 2.38
C SER A 33 15.59 2.50 1.22
N THR A 34 16.08 2.51 -0.03
CA THR A 34 15.21 2.60 -1.21
C THR A 34 14.38 1.33 -1.41
N GLN A 35 14.97 0.15 -1.20
CA GLN A 35 14.25 -1.13 -1.28
C GLN A 35 13.12 -1.19 -0.25
N LEU A 36 13.37 -0.77 1.00
CA LEU A 36 12.34 -0.71 2.03
C LEU A 36 11.20 0.25 1.65
N GLY A 37 11.52 1.41 1.07
CA GLY A 37 10.52 2.34 0.57
C GLY A 37 9.65 1.73 -0.53
N LEU A 38 10.27 1.12 -1.54
CA LEU A 38 9.56 0.46 -2.64
C LEU A 38 8.66 -0.66 -2.17
N VAL A 39 9.13 -1.50 -1.24
CA VAL A 39 8.33 -2.58 -0.67
C VAL A 39 7.10 -2.02 0.05
N ARG A 40 7.24 -0.95 0.85
CA ARG A 40 6.10 -0.33 1.54
C ARG A 40 5.08 0.22 0.53
N HIS A 41 5.53 0.90 -0.52
CA HIS A 41 4.63 1.41 -1.55
C HIS A 41 3.92 0.29 -2.32
N ALA A 42 4.63 -0.79 -2.66
CA ALA A 42 4.04 -1.94 -3.33
C ALA A 42 2.97 -2.62 -2.46
N GLN A 43 3.21 -2.75 -1.14
CA GLN A 43 2.21 -3.30 -0.22
C GLN A 43 0.95 -2.43 -0.12
N LEU A 44 1.10 -1.10 -0.07
CA LEU A 44 -0.02 -0.16 -0.06
C LEU A 44 -0.82 -0.22 -1.37
N ALA A 45 -0.14 -0.28 -2.52
CA ALA A 45 -0.76 -0.40 -3.83
C ALA A 45 -1.53 -1.74 -3.94
N ALA A 46 -0.90 -2.85 -3.58
CA ALA A 46 -1.52 -4.17 -3.63
C ALA A 46 -2.75 -4.27 -2.70
N ALA A 47 -2.72 -3.66 -1.52
CA ALA A 47 -3.89 -3.60 -0.64
C ALA A 47 -5.06 -2.85 -1.29
N ARG A 48 -4.77 -1.72 -1.95
CA ARG A 48 -5.78 -0.93 -2.66
C ARG A 48 -6.32 -1.67 -3.88
N GLU A 49 -5.48 -2.33 -4.67
CA GLU A 49 -5.89 -3.11 -5.84
C GLU A 49 -6.82 -4.26 -5.44
N ARG A 50 -6.50 -4.99 -4.36
CA ARG A 50 -7.38 -6.03 -3.81
C ARG A 50 -8.74 -5.47 -3.37
N ALA A 51 -8.75 -4.28 -2.79
CA ALA A 51 -10.00 -3.61 -2.39
C ALA A 51 -10.83 -3.16 -3.59
N VAL A 52 -10.20 -2.62 -4.64
CA VAL A 52 -10.88 -2.28 -5.90
C VAL A 52 -11.46 -3.55 -6.54
N PHE A 53 -10.69 -4.63 -6.61
CA PHE A 53 -11.14 -5.91 -7.14
C PHE A 53 -12.36 -6.45 -6.38
N ALA A 54 -12.35 -6.40 -5.04
CA ALA A 54 -13.50 -6.84 -4.24
C ALA A 54 -14.75 -5.97 -4.45
N ALA A 55 -14.58 -4.65 -4.58
CA ALA A 55 -15.69 -3.73 -4.87
C ALA A 55 -16.28 -3.96 -6.26
N ASP A 56 -15.43 -4.16 -7.27
CA ASP A 56 -15.82 -4.44 -8.65
C ASP A 56 -16.52 -5.79 -8.79
N ALA A 57 -15.96 -6.85 -8.20
CA ALA A 57 -16.57 -8.18 -8.23
C ALA A 57 -17.95 -8.21 -7.55
N MET A 58 -18.15 -7.41 -6.50
CA MET A 58 -19.46 -7.25 -5.89
C MET A 58 -20.41 -6.44 -6.79
N ALA A 59 -19.94 -5.37 -7.43
CA ALA A 59 -20.75 -4.59 -8.36
C ALA A 59 -21.22 -5.49 -9.52
N GLU A 60 -20.34 -6.32 -10.06
CA GLU A 60 -20.67 -7.28 -11.11
C GLU A 60 -21.68 -8.33 -10.63
N ALA A 61 -21.49 -8.88 -9.42
CA ALA A 61 -22.45 -9.81 -8.83
C ALA A 61 -23.83 -9.18 -8.57
N ALA A 62 -23.88 -7.87 -8.29
CA ALA A 62 -25.12 -7.14 -8.09
C ALA A 62 -25.82 -6.78 -9.42
N ARG A 63 -25.06 -6.66 -10.52
CA ARG A 63 -25.56 -6.40 -11.88
C ARG A 63 -25.98 -7.64 -12.63
N ALA A 64 -25.48 -8.81 -12.23
CA ALA A 64 -25.81 -10.07 -12.87
C ALA A 64 -27.34 -10.29 -12.90
N ALA A 65 -27.86 -10.73 -14.05
CA ALA A 65 -29.28 -11.06 -14.19
C ALA A 65 -29.67 -12.14 -13.16
N GLY A 66 -30.66 -11.84 -12.30
CA GLY A 66 -31.03 -12.71 -11.19
C GLY A 66 -30.17 -12.55 -9.93
N ALA A 67 -29.48 -11.41 -9.76
CA ALA A 67 -28.71 -11.08 -8.56
C ALA A 67 -29.54 -11.28 -7.28
N THR A 68 -29.21 -12.33 -6.53
CA THR A 68 -29.81 -12.63 -5.23
C THR A 68 -28.99 -11.97 -4.12
N SER A 69 -29.64 -11.68 -2.98
CA SER A 69 -28.94 -11.25 -1.76
C SER A 69 -27.82 -12.22 -1.37
N VAL A 70 -28.01 -13.53 -1.64
CA VAL A 70 -27.02 -14.59 -1.38
C VAL A 70 -25.70 -14.36 -2.12
N ALA A 71 -25.74 -13.94 -3.40
CA ALA A 71 -24.53 -13.67 -4.17
C ALA A 71 -23.74 -12.47 -3.61
N ILE A 72 -24.46 -11.43 -3.18
CA ILE A 72 -23.87 -10.23 -2.57
C ILE A 72 -23.28 -10.56 -1.19
N ASP A 73 -23.99 -11.34 -0.37
CA ASP A 73 -23.54 -11.72 0.97
C ASP A 73 -22.35 -12.67 0.93
N ARG A 74 -22.26 -13.54 -0.09
CA ARG A 74 -21.07 -14.33 -0.36
C ARG A 74 -19.84 -13.45 -0.62
N TRP A 75 -19.97 -12.40 -1.42
CA TRP A 75 -18.87 -11.46 -1.65
C TRP A 75 -18.48 -10.66 -0.40
N LYS A 76 -19.46 -10.28 0.43
CA LYS A 76 -19.18 -9.67 1.74
C LYS A 76 -18.35 -10.61 2.64
N ALA A 77 -18.69 -11.90 2.68
CA ALA A 77 -17.94 -12.89 3.45
C ALA A 77 -16.52 -13.13 2.90
N LEU A 78 -16.36 -13.15 1.57
CA LEU A 78 -15.06 -13.33 0.91
C LEU A 78 -14.17 -12.09 0.99
N THR A 79 -14.73 -10.91 1.26
CA THR A 79 -13.93 -9.67 1.27
C THR A 79 -12.79 -9.75 2.27
N ALA A 80 -12.99 -10.37 3.44
CA ALA A 80 -11.95 -10.51 4.45
C ALA A 80 -10.79 -11.44 4.02
N SER A 81 -11.01 -12.36 3.08
CA SER A 81 -9.94 -13.21 2.54
C SER A 81 -9.17 -12.54 1.40
N VAL A 82 -9.82 -11.64 0.65
CA VAL A 82 -9.20 -10.87 -0.44
C VAL A 82 -8.46 -9.64 0.10
N VAL A 83 -9.06 -8.96 1.08
CA VAL A 83 -8.55 -7.75 1.70
C VAL A 83 -8.42 -8.00 3.21
N PRO A 84 -7.20 -8.07 3.76
CA PRO A 84 -7.00 -8.23 5.20
C PRO A 84 -7.73 -7.15 5.99
N ASP A 85 -8.48 -7.54 7.02
CA ASP A 85 -9.37 -6.67 7.80
C ASP A 85 -10.38 -5.88 6.95
N GLY A 86 -10.66 -6.37 5.74
CA GLY A 86 -11.55 -5.78 4.76
C GLY A 86 -13.01 -5.94 5.15
N ARG A 87 -13.76 -4.85 5.04
CA ARG A 87 -15.22 -4.81 5.23
C ARG A 87 -15.86 -4.20 4.00
N LEU A 88 -16.74 -4.96 3.37
CA LEU A 88 -17.55 -4.54 2.23
C LEU A 88 -18.92 -4.04 2.70
N THR A 89 -19.34 -2.90 2.17
CA THR A 89 -20.62 -2.26 2.42
C THR A 89 -21.23 -1.77 1.12
N THR A 90 -22.56 -1.81 1.03
CA THR A 90 -23.32 -1.31 -0.11
C THR A 90 -24.29 -0.24 0.35
N SER A 91 -24.29 0.91 -0.30
CA SER A 91 -25.26 1.99 -0.09
C SER A 91 -26.01 2.30 -1.40
N SER A 92 -27.24 2.80 -1.29
CA SER A 92 -27.99 3.31 -2.43
C SER A 92 -27.55 4.74 -2.72
N ALA A 93 -27.27 5.06 -3.98
CA ALA A 93 -27.01 6.43 -4.45
C ALA A 93 -28.25 7.12 -5.01
N GLY A 94 -29.43 6.47 -4.92
CA GLY A 94 -30.69 6.93 -5.50
C GLY A 94 -30.96 6.35 -6.90
N GLY A 95 -32.25 6.16 -7.22
CA GLY A 95 -32.66 5.47 -8.44
C GLY A 95 -32.07 4.06 -8.53
N ASP A 96 -31.59 3.69 -9.72
CA ASP A 96 -30.92 2.40 -9.96
C ASP A 96 -29.42 2.44 -9.62
N ALA A 97 -28.90 3.56 -9.10
CA ALA A 97 -27.49 3.69 -8.73
C ALA A 97 -27.22 3.17 -7.31
N SER A 98 -26.14 2.41 -7.18
CA SER A 98 -25.64 1.84 -5.93
C SER A 98 -24.14 2.08 -5.80
N ILE A 99 -23.62 2.13 -4.57
CA ILE A 99 -22.20 2.30 -4.28
C ILE A 99 -21.71 1.07 -3.51
N ALA A 100 -20.67 0.43 -4.05
CA ALA A 100 -19.88 -0.60 -3.40
C ALA A 100 -18.73 0.09 -2.68
N SER A 101 -18.57 -0.12 -1.37
CA SER A 101 -17.46 0.44 -0.60
C SER A 101 -16.72 -0.65 0.16
N VAL A 102 -15.39 -0.64 0.07
CA VAL A 102 -14.51 -1.54 0.82
C VAL A 102 -13.62 -0.70 1.70
N SER A 103 -13.66 -0.95 3.01
CA SER A 103 -12.76 -0.35 3.98
C SER A 103 -11.81 -1.40 4.57
N TRP A 104 -10.58 -1.03 4.88
CA TRP A 104 -9.59 -1.92 5.50
C TRP A 104 -8.72 -1.16 6.50
N ALA A 105 -7.97 -1.88 7.34
CA ALA A 105 -7.04 -1.25 8.27
C ALA A 105 -5.93 -0.52 7.49
N ALA A 106 -5.76 0.79 7.73
CA ALA A 106 -4.69 1.55 7.12
C ALA A 106 -3.36 1.11 7.75
N THR A 107 -2.38 0.77 6.91
CA THR A 107 -1.05 0.45 7.42
C THR A 107 -0.33 1.74 7.83
N PRO A 108 0.20 1.82 9.07
CA PRO A 108 0.90 3.02 9.56
C PRO A 108 2.21 3.31 8.81
N LEU A 109 2.65 2.37 7.97
CA LEU A 109 3.86 2.42 7.16
C LEU A 109 3.88 3.58 6.14
N GLY A 110 2.73 4.18 5.82
CA GLY A 110 2.63 5.35 4.95
C GLY A 110 2.96 6.69 5.63
N ALA A 111 3.05 6.73 6.96
CA ALA A 111 3.23 7.98 7.73
C ALA A 111 4.70 8.35 8.01
N ALA A 112 5.67 7.62 7.44
CA ALA A 112 7.11 7.87 7.67
C ALA A 112 7.65 9.12 6.93
N SER A 113 6.80 9.95 6.34
CA SER A 113 7.20 11.26 5.84
C SER A 113 6.06 12.22 6.15
N GLY A 114 6.37 13.35 6.80
CA GLY A 114 5.44 14.44 7.14
C GLY A 114 4.80 15.16 5.95
N SER A 115 4.71 14.48 4.80
CA SER A 115 3.75 14.82 3.77
C SER A 115 2.39 14.40 4.29
N THR A 116 1.57 15.37 4.66
CA THR A 116 0.12 15.25 4.51
C THR A 116 -0.11 14.84 3.07
N ALA A 117 -0.15 13.52 2.83
CA ALA A 117 -0.56 12.99 1.56
C ALA A 117 -1.93 13.61 1.33
N VAL A 118 -2.00 14.57 0.41
CA VAL A 118 -3.24 15.07 -0.14
C VAL A 118 -3.82 13.86 -0.85
N SER A 119 -4.49 13.01 -0.07
CA SER A 119 -5.26 11.91 -0.55
C SER A 119 -6.41 12.56 -1.29
N ARG A 120 -6.20 12.79 -2.59
CA ARG A 120 -7.25 13.11 -3.56
C ARG A 120 -8.27 11.97 -3.70
N VAL A 121 -8.14 10.89 -2.93
CA VAL A 121 -9.20 9.90 -2.76
C VAL A 121 -10.23 10.54 -1.84
N ALA A 122 -11.35 10.95 -2.42
CA ALA A 122 -12.51 11.42 -1.69
C ALA A 122 -12.81 10.46 -0.52
N PRO A 123 -13.09 10.97 0.69
CA PRO A 123 -13.51 10.12 1.79
C PRO A 123 -14.70 9.28 1.33
N CYS A 124 -14.69 7.99 1.64
CA CYS A 124 -15.83 7.12 1.35
C CYS A 124 -17.07 7.76 1.99
N LEU A 125 -17.99 8.20 1.12
CA LEU A 125 -19.06 9.13 1.47
C LEU A 125 -20.00 8.61 2.58
N ASP A 126 -20.04 7.29 2.78
CA ASP A 126 -21.05 6.62 3.63
C ASP A 126 -20.48 5.77 4.78
N VAL A 127 -19.17 5.64 4.86
CA VAL A 127 -18.51 5.04 6.02
C VAL A 127 -17.72 6.18 6.61
N ALA A 128 -18.16 6.72 7.74
CA ALA A 128 -17.27 7.51 8.59
C ALA A 128 -16.00 6.67 8.74
N ALA A 129 -14.97 6.99 7.95
CA ALA A 129 -13.79 6.17 7.82
C ALA A 129 -13.12 6.30 9.18
N ALA A 130 -13.44 5.35 10.06
CA ALA A 130 -12.99 5.36 11.44
C ALA A 130 -11.48 5.59 11.40
N ALA A 131 -10.99 6.49 12.25
CA ALA A 131 -9.59 6.87 12.26
C ALA A 131 -8.71 5.61 12.17
N GLY A 132 -7.80 5.56 11.19
CA GLY A 132 -6.96 4.39 10.93
C GLY A 132 -7.52 3.36 9.94
N ARG A 133 -8.57 3.67 9.18
CA ARG A 133 -9.02 2.84 8.04
C ARG A 133 -8.84 3.56 6.71
N ALA A 134 -8.38 2.81 5.70
CA ALA A 134 -8.39 3.22 4.30
C ALA A 134 -9.63 2.67 3.61
N CYS A 135 -10.06 3.29 2.51
CA CYS A 135 -11.29 2.89 1.84
C CYS A 135 -11.27 3.20 0.33
N VAL A 136 -12.04 2.41 -0.43
CA VAL A 136 -12.36 2.60 -1.85
C VAL A 136 -13.87 2.50 -2.01
N ALA A 137 -14.45 3.35 -2.85
CA ALA A 137 -15.86 3.31 -3.23
C ALA A 137 -16.00 3.30 -4.75
N LEU A 138 -16.95 2.52 -5.26
CA LEU A 138 -17.21 2.31 -6.67
C LEU A 138 -18.72 2.38 -6.90
N ALA A 139 -19.17 3.35 -7.70
CA ALA A 139 -20.58 3.51 -8.06
C ALA A 139 -20.92 2.64 -9.28
N PHE A 140 -22.09 2.01 -9.27
CA PHE A 140 -22.57 1.16 -10.35
C PHE A 140 -24.09 1.29 -10.49
N LEU A 141 -24.60 1.01 -11.68
CA LEU A 141 -26.03 0.87 -11.94
C LEU A 141 -26.43 -0.58 -11.72
N ARG A 142 -27.58 -0.81 -11.09
CA ARG A 142 -28.13 -2.15 -10.85
C ARG A 142 -28.99 -2.62 -12.02
#